data_AF-A0A4Y1WUS8-F1
#
_entry.id   AF-A0A4Y1WUS8-F1
#
_cell.length_a   1.000
_cell.length_b   1.000
_cell.length_c   1.000
_cell.angle_alpha   90.00
_cell.angle_beta   90.00
_cell.angle_gamma   90.00
#
_symmetry.space_group_name_H-M   'P 1'
#
loop_
_entity.id
_entity.type
_entity.pdbx_description
1 polymer ?
#
loop_
_entity_poly.entity_id
_entity_poly.type
_entity_poly.pdbx_seq_one_letter_code
_entity_poly.pdbx_strand_id
1 'polypeptide(L)'
;MGGESKTISYTIEGATENTVVKAIAQDGWKVKVDATSTDKGTITITAPDPIVESEILVFVNDGSYRTVMASLNCSQKMVIIIADNSFNVSPDGGTQEVKLTTNLNYTVEIPENAKSWLSISPFTRVMREDTITFYITANEGTQRYATVVLKDEQDNTLQTIIFRQLGTCTEVHVETKGELENVLADYDYANIKSLKITGVLNDIDFLFMHRMMPHLRNLDISEVNISNLPAQSFYKSSNIQTIILPTTLTAIGANTFNQSRLQAIIIPPNVETIETSAFQNCRSLTNISFEDNSNLKSIGDFSFSGCTSLVSIEIPTSVEIIGNSAFKNCISLVDNTFTQESCLHRIQDHAYEGCVALSTITIPASVQAIGLAAFKKCANLKETAVD
;
A
#
# COMPACT_ATOMS: atom_id res chain seq x y z
N MET A 1 13.71 -30.06 -12.12
CA MET A 1 13.78 -31.29 -11.30
C MET A 1 15.09 -32.00 -11.57
N GLY A 2 15.55 -32.92 -10.72
CA GLY A 2 16.78 -33.65 -11.03
C GLY A 2 16.64 -34.50 -12.30
N GLY A 3 17.73 -34.64 -13.05
CA GLY A 3 17.76 -35.32 -14.36
C GLY A 3 17.59 -34.41 -15.59
N GLU A 4 17.26 -33.13 -15.41
CA GLU A 4 17.27 -32.16 -16.52
C GLU A 4 18.70 -31.93 -17.04
N SER A 5 18.84 -31.87 -18.37
CA SER A 5 20.12 -31.69 -19.04
C SER A 5 20.17 -30.39 -19.85
N LYS A 6 21.30 -29.68 -19.78
CA LYS A 6 21.58 -28.49 -20.58
C LYS A 6 22.83 -28.71 -21.41
N THR A 7 22.75 -28.41 -22.71
CA THR A 7 23.87 -28.54 -23.64
C THR A 7 24.42 -27.17 -24.02
N ILE A 8 25.74 -27.02 -23.96
CA ILE A 8 26.46 -25.79 -24.33
C ILE A 8 27.44 -26.14 -25.44
N SER A 9 27.47 -25.36 -26.52
CA SER A 9 28.47 -25.50 -27.58
C SER A 9 29.77 -24.80 -27.19
N TYR A 10 30.91 -25.37 -27.58
CA TYR A 10 32.23 -24.76 -27.40
C TYR A 10 32.99 -24.64 -28.72
N THR A 11 33.94 -23.72 -28.76
CA THR A 11 34.93 -23.57 -29.85
C THR A 11 36.29 -23.22 -29.24
N ILE A 12 37.37 -23.77 -29.78
CA ILE A 12 38.75 -23.63 -29.27
C ILE A 12 39.60 -22.99 -30.36
N GLU A 13 40.06 -21.77 -30.10
CA GLU A 13 41.01 -21.09 -30.97
C GLU A 13 42.42 -21.67 -30.77
N GLY A 14 43.10 -22.03 -31.87
CA GLY A 14 44.45 -22.60 -31.83
C GLY A 14 44.50 -24.10 -31.52
N ALA A 15 43.40 -24.83 -31.67
CA ALA A 15 43.38 -26.28 -31.50
C ALA A 15 44.33 -26.98 -32.48
N THR A 16 44.98 -28.04 -31.99
CA THR A 16 45.86 -28.94 -32.75
C THR A 16 45.15 -30.28 -32.98
N GLU A 17 45.75 -31.15 -33.80
CA GLU A 17 45.27 -32.54 -33.98
C GLU A 17 45.24 -33.35 -32.66
N ASN A 18 45.99 -32.91 -31.64
CA ASN A 18 46.09 -33.56 -30.35
C ASN A 18 45.25 -32.89 -29.26
N THR A 19 44.44 -31.87 -29.59
CA THR A 19 43.63 -31.16 -28.60
C THR A 19 42.52 -32.05 -28.04
N VAL A 20 42.40 -32.09 -26.71
CA VAL A 20 41.41 -32.88 -25.98
C VAL A 20 40.66 -32.01 -25.00
N VAL A 21 39.32 -32.15 -25.01
CA VAL A 21 38.42 -31.52 -24.03
C VAL A 21 37.91 -32.55 -23.06
N LYS A 22 38.01 -32.26 -21.76
CA LYS A 22 37.42 -33.07 -20.68
C LYS A 22 36.62 -32.17 -19.76
N ALA A 23 35.57 -32.70 -19.16
CA ALA A 23 34.83 -32.02 -18.12
C ALA A 23 34.67 -32.94 -16.91
N ILE A 24 34.71 -32.36 -15.72
CA ILE A 24 34.55 -33.06 -14.45
C ILE A 24 33.42 -32.38 -13.69
N ALA A 25 32.50 -33.19 -13.19
CA ALA A 25 31.39 -32.77 -12.35
C ALA A 25 31.49 -33.47 -10.99
N GLN A 26 31.00 -32.82 -9.94
CA GLN A 26 30.99 -33.32 -8.57
C GLN A 26 29.56 -33.29 -8.00
N ASP A 27 29.38 -33.76 -6.77
CA ASP A 27 28.12 -33.64 -6.02
C ASP A 27 26.88 -34.23 -6.74
N GLY A 28 27.08 -35.31 -7.49
CA GLY A 28 26.03 -36.01 -8.22
C GLY A 28 25.68 -35.42 -9.58
N TRP A 29 26.25 -34.27 -9.96
CA TRP A 29 26.17 -33.75 -11.32
C TRP A 29 26.84 -34.69 -12.31
N LYS A 30 26.24 -34.81 -13.50
CA LYS A 30 26.82 -35.58 -14.60
C LYS A 30 27.18 -34.63 -15.73
N VAL A 31 28.31 -34.89 -16.37
CA VAL A 31 28.76 -34.13 -17.53
C VAL A 31 29.22 -35.06 -18.64
N LYS A 32 28.87 -34.71 -19.87
CA LYS A 32 29.28 -35.42 -21.09
C LYS A 32 29.83 -34.42 -22.09
N VAL A 33 31.02 -34.68 -22.59
CA VAL A 33 31.63 -33.92 -23.68
C VAL A 33 31.44 -34.70 -24.98
N ASP A 34 30.80 -34.08 -25.96
CA ASP A 34 30.56 -34.62 -27.29
C ASP A 34 31.29 -33.74 -28.31
N ALA A 35 32.54 -34.09 -28.62
CA ALA A 35 33.37 -33.39 -29.60
C ALA A 35 32.93 -33.71 -31.03
N THR A 36 32.76 -32.69 -31.87
CA THR A 36 32.44 -32.84 -33.29
C THR A 36 33.66 -32.63 -34.20
N SER A 37 34.67 -31.91 -33.70
CA SER A 37 36.01 -31.74 -34.29
C SER A 37 37.04 -31.45 -33.20
N THR A 38 38.32 -31.30 -33.55
CA THR A 38 39.38 -30.95 -32.57
C THR A 38 39.20 -29.57 -31.95
N ASP A 39 38.49 -28.68 -32.64
CA ASP A 39 38.24 -27.31 -32.21
C ASP A 39 36.80 -27.06 -31.74
N LYS A 40 35.84 -27.98 -31.92
CA LYS A 40 34.42 -27.74 -31.62
C LYS A 40 33.72 -28.97 -31.04
N GLY A 41 32.65 -28.70 -30.30
CA GLY A 41 31.77 -29.73 -29.77
C GLY A 41 30.74 -29.15 -28.83
N THR A 42 30.16 -30.04 -28.01
CA THR A 42 29.19 -29.67 -26.99
C THR A 42 29.51 -30.30 -25.63
N ILE A 43 29.07 -29.65 -24.57
CA ILE A 43 29.12 -30.15 -23.19
C ILE A 43 27.68 -30.22 -22.69
N THR A 44 27.22 -31.43 -22.38
CA THR A 44 25.90 -31.67 -21.80
C THR A 44 26.05 -31.91 -20.30
N ILE A 45 25.34 -31.12 -19.51
CA ILE A 45 25.37 -31.14 -18.05
C ILE A 45 24.01 -31.59 -17.55
N THR A 46 23.96 -32.58 -16.67
CA THR A 46 22.74 -33.13 -16.07
C THR A 46 22.74 -32.93 -14.56
N ALA A 47 21.66 -32.36 -14.05
CA ALA A 47 21.51 -32.07 -12.62
C ALA A 47 21.21 -33.32 -11.78
N PRO A 48 21.74 -33.43 -10.54
CA PRO A 48 21.34 -34.45 -9.57
C PRO A 48 19.93 -34.21 -9.05
N ASP A 49 19.36 -35.23 -8.41
CA ASP A 49 18.14 -35.11 -7.59
C ASP A 49 18.45 -35.51 -6.14
N PRO A 50 18.33 -34.61 -5.15
CA PRO A 50 18.02 -33.19 -5.26
C PRO A 50 19.16 -32.37 -5.90
N ILE A 51 18.83 -31.20 -6.46
CA ILE A 51 19.83 -30.26 -7.01
C ILE A 51 20.66 -29.69 -5.86
N VAL A 52 21.98 -29.66 -6.01
CA VAL A 52 22.93 -29.06 -5.07
C VAL A 52 23.81 -28.05 -5.80
N GLU A 53 24.25 -27.01 -5.09
CA GLU A 53 25.22 -26.06 -5.63
C GLU A 53 26.56 -26.75 -5.88
N SER A 54 27.12 -26.58 -7.07
CA SER A 54 28.38 -27.21 -7.46
C SER A 54 29.02 -26.45 -8.63
N GLU A 55 30.21 -26.89 -9.03
CA GLU A 55 30.97 -26.32 -10.13
C GLU A 55 31.44 -27.45 -11.06
N ILE A 56 31.28 -27.24 -12.37
CA ILE A 56 31.78 -28.16 -13.40
C ILE A 56 33.05 -27.56 -13.99
N LEU A 57 34.15 -28.29 -13.89
CA LEU A 57 35.44 -27.88 -14.42
C LEU A 57 35.65 -28.47 -15.79
N VAL A 58 35.90 -27.61 -16.77
CA VAL A 58 36.21 -27.97 -18.15
C VAL A 58 37.70 -27.72 -18.40
N PHE A 59 38.37 -28.75 -18.89
CA PHE A 59 39.80 -28.74 -19.21
C PHE A 59 39.99 -28.89 -20.71
N VAL A 60 40.81 -28.03 -21.29
CA VAL A 60 41.26 -28.11 -22.68
C VAL A 60 42.77 -28.31 -22.66
N ASN A 61 43.24 -29.46 -23.14
CA ASN A 61 44.65 -29.79 -23.24
C ASN A 61 45.08 -29.80 -24.71
N ASP A 62 46.21 -29.20 -25.04
CA ASP A 62 46.71 -29.07 -26.43
C ASP A 62 47.45 -30.32 -26.97
N GLY A 63 47.49 -31.39 -26.18
CA GLY A 63 48.25 -32.61 -26.45
C GLY A 63 49.73 -32.52 -26.08
N SER A 64 50.18 -31.39 -25.55
CA SER A 64 51.54 -31.13 -25.08
C SER A 64 51.51 -30.71 -23.60
N TYR A 65 52.10 -29.56 -23.24
CA TYR A 65 52.24 -29.13 -21.85
C TYR A 65 51.18 -28.10 -21.42
N ARG A 66 50.29 -27.65 -22.31
CA ARG A 66 49.34 -26.58 -21.98
C ARG A 66 47.96 -27.15 -21.70
N THR A 67 47.44 -26.83 -20.52
CA THR A 67 46.05 -27.09 -20.15
C THR A 67 45.42 -25.77 -19.71
N VAL A 68 44.27 -25.45 -20.28
CA VAL A 68 43.43 -24.33 -19.86
C VAL A 68 42.21 -24.89 -19.14
N MET A 69 41.83 -24.27 -18.03
CA MET A 69 40.66 -24.63 -17.25
C MET A 69 39.63 -23.50 -17.30
N ALA A 70 38.37 -23.87 -17.51
CA ALA A 70 37.22 -23.00 -17.37
C ALA A 70 36.23 -23.64 -16.40
N SER A 71 35.46 -22.83 -15.68
CA SER A 71 34.48 -23.34 -14.73
C SER A 71 33.06 -22.89 -15.05
N LEU A 72 32.11 -23.78 -14.75
CA LEU A 72 30.68 -23.60 -14.97
C LEU A 72 29.95 -23.76 -13.64
N ASN A 73 29.49 -22.64 -13.08
CA ASN A 73 28.78 -22.62 -11.81
C ASN A 73 27.34 -23.13 -11.96
N CYS A 74 26.96 -24.05 -11.08
CA CYS A 74 25.64 -24.64 -10.99
C CYS A 74 25.05 -24.28 -9.63
N SER A 75 24.05 -23.39 -9.56
CA SER A 75 23.45 -22.94 -8.29
C SER A 75 21.93 -23.15 -8.24
N GLN A 76 21.38 -23.21 -7.02
CA GLN A 76 19.99 -23.57 -6.76
C GLN A 76 19.08 -22.36 -6.47
N LYS A 77 19.60 -21.13 -6.38
CA LYS A 77 18.79 -19.99 -5.93
C LYS A 77 17.87 -19.47 -7.04
N MET A 78 16.63 -19.97 -7.05
CA MET A 78 15.51 -19.29 -7.70
C MET A 78 15.21 -18.00 -6.94
N VAL A 79 15.57 -16.85 -7.53
CA VAL A 79 15.48 -15.55 -6.87
C VAL A 79 14.96 -14.55 -7.88
N ILE A 80 13.97 -13.75 -7.47
CA ILE A 80 13.70 -12.46 -8.09
C ILE A 80 14.76 -11.50 -7.57
N ILE A 81 15.67 -11.07 -8.44
CA ILE A 81 16.69 -10.08 -8.12
C ILE A 81 16.25 -8.75 -8.69
N ILE A 82 16.09 -7.76 -7.84
CA ILE A 82 15.81 -6.38 -8.21
C ILE A 82 17.04 -5.55 -7.80
N ALA A 83 17.60 -4.79 -8.74
CA ALA A 83 18.80 -3.98 -8.48
C ALA A 83 18.51 -2.87 -7.45
N ASP A 84 17.41 -2.13 -7.66
CA ASP A 84 16.89 -1.12 -6.76
C ASP A 84 15.43 -1.45 -6.47
N ASN A 85 15.10 -1.70 -5.20
CA ASN A 85 13.75 -2.02 -4.78
C ASN A 85 13.11 -0.89 -3.95
N SER A 86 13.70 0.31 -3.99
CA SER A 86 13.18 1.50 -3.32
C SER A 86 13.36 2.72 -4.21
N PHE A 87 12.27 3.41 -4.51
CA PHE A 87 12.24 4.53 -5.45
C PHE A 87 11.65 5.78 -4.81
N ASN A 88 12.37 6.90 -4.95
CA ASN A 88 11.83 8.22 -4.70
C ASN A 88 11.31 8.78 -6.03
N VAL A 89 10.01 9.05 -6.10
CA VAL A 89 9.35 9.54 -7.31
C VAL A 89 9.15 11.05 -7.22
N SER A 90 9.28 11.73 -8.37
CA SER A 90 8.99 13.15 -8.51
C SER A 90 7.56 13.49 -8.06
N PRO A 91 7.32 14.68 -7.46
CA PRO A 91 5.97 15.20 -7.23
C PRO A 91 5.06 15.17 -8.45
N ASP A 92 5.60 15.39 -9.66
CA ASP A 92 4.79 15.37 -10.89
C ASP A 92 4.39 13.95 -11.34
N GLY A 93 4.90 12.91 -10.66
CA GLY A 93 4.71 11.52 -11.05
C GLY A 93 5.55 11.14 -12.25
N GLY A 94 5.02 10.26 -13.08
CA GLY A 94 5.66 9.77 -14.30
C GLY A 94 5.70 8.25 -14.38
N THR A 95 6.76 7.73 -14.98
CA THR A 95 6.97 6.29 -15.15
C THR A 95 8.21 5.86 -14.38
N GLN A 96 8.11 4.77 -13.61
CA GLN A 96 9.25 4.12 -12.99
C GLN A 96 9.41 2.72 -13.54
N GLU A 97 10.55 2.44 -14.15
CA GLU A 97 10.92 1.09 -14.58
C GLU A 97 11.67 0.39 -13.46
N VAL A 98 11.27 -0.86 -13.19
CA VAL A 98 11.93 -1.75 -12.24
C VAL A 98 12.42 -2.96 -13.01
N LYS A 99 13.73 -3.03 -13.22
CA LYS A 99 14.38 -4.15 -13.89
C LYS A 99 14.62 -5.26 -12.89
N LEU A 100 14.25 -6.48 -13.27
CA LEU A 100 14.48 -7.65 -12.46
C LEU A 100 14.96 -8.84 -13.30
N THR A 101 15.73 -9.70 -12.66
CA THR A 101 16.12 -11.00 -13.20
C THR A 101 15.38 -12.07 -12.42
N THR A 102 14.72 -12.98 -13.12
CA THR A 102 13.94 -14.05 -12.48
C THR A 102 13.91 -15.31 -13.32
N ASN A 103 13.78 -16.44 -12.64
CA ASN A 103 13.41 -17.73 -13.21
C ASN A 103 12.09 -18.28 -12.61
N LEU A 104 11.35 -17.43 -11.89
CA LEU A 104 10.07 -17.73 -11.24
C LEU A 104 8.91 -17.02 -11.94
N ASN A 105 7.75 -17.66 -11.93
CA ASN A 105 6.48 -16.96 -12.14
C ASN A 105 6.18 -16.11 -10.90
N TYR A 106 5.65 -14.92 -11.12
CA TYR A 106 5.20 -14.05 -10.03
C TYR A 106 3.99 -13.22 -10.44
N THR A 107 3.27 -12.74 -9.44
CA THR A 107 2.24 -11.69 -9.54
C THR A 107 2.74 -10.41 -8.86
N VAL A 108 2.16 -9.28 -9.23
CA VAL A 108 2.47 -7.98 -8.63
C VAL A 108 1.21 -7.48 -7.91
N GLU A 109 1.32 -7.26 -6.61
CA GLU A 109 0.24 -6.77 -5.77
C GLU A 109 0.51 -5.32 -5.35
N ILE A 110 -0.39 -4.42 -5.72
CA ILE A 110 -0.38 -3.02 -5.30
C ILE A 110 -1.34 -2.89 -4.10
N PRO A 111 -0.89 -2.33 -2.96
CA PRO A 111 -1.75 -2.18 -1.78
C PRO A 111 -2.93 -1.24 -2.09
N GLU A 112 -4.08 -1.48 -1.46
CA GLU A 112 -5.33 -0.76 -1.77
C GLU A 112 -5.19 0.77 -1.68
N ASN A 113 -4.44 1.26 -0.69
CA ASN A 113 -4.16 2.68 -0.51
C ASN A 113 -3.35 3.32 -1.66
N ALA A 114 -2.70 2.51 -2.50
CA ALA A 114 -1.87 2.97 -3.61
C ALA A 114 -2.51 2.84 -4.99
N LYS A 115 -3.57 2.03 -5.14
CA LYS A 115 -4.20 1.77 -6.45
C LYS A 115 -4.77 3.02 -7.14
N SER A 116 -5.04 4.09 -6.39
CA SER A 116 -5.51 5.36 -6.94
C SER A 116 -4.42 6.18 -7.64
N TRP A 117 -3.14 5.89 -7.39
CA TRP A 117 -2.02 6.67 -7.92
C TRP A 117 -0.84 5.85 -8.45
N LEU A 118 -0.83 4.55 -8.21
CA LEU A 118 0.18 3.60 -8.69
C LEU A 118 -0.52 2.50 -9.47
N SER A 119 -0.05 2.22 -10.69
CA SER A 119 -0.52 1.12 -11.53
C SER A 119 0.63 0.53 -12.34
N ILE A 120 0.42 -0.63 -12.95
CA ILE A 120 1.42 -1.30 -13.79
C ILE A 120 0.95 -1.40 -15.24
N SER A 121 1.89 -1.30 -16.18
CA SER A 121 1.64 -1.62 -17.58
C SER A 121 1.42 -3.13 -17.78
N PRO A 122 0.52 -3.57 -18.69
CA PRO A 122 0.47 -4.98 -19.09
C PRO A 122 1.78 -5.38 -19.77
N PHE A 123 2.44 -6.42 -19.26
CA PHE A 123 3.74 -6.89 -19.76
C PHE A 123 3.63 -8.25 -20.47
N THR A 124 4.56 -8.46 -21.41
CA THR A 124 4.81 -9.77 -22.04
C THR A 124 6.15 -10.29 -21.51
N ARG A 125 6.15 -11.50 -20.96
CA ARG A 125 7.30 -12.12 -20.30
C ARG A 125 8.33 -12.56 -21.33
N VAL A 126 9.59 -12.15 -21.17
CA VAL A 126 10.71 -12.66 -21.97
C VAL A 126 11.61 -13.47 -21.04
N MET A 127 11.99 -14.68 -21.42
CA MET A 127 12.74 -15.57 -20.52
C MET A 127 14.08 -14.95 -20.09
N ARG A 128 14.14 -14.49 -18.83
CA ARG A 128 15.28 -14.21 -17.92
C ARG A 128 15.40 -12.78 -17.42
N GLU A 129 14.95 -11.78 -18.17
CA GLU A 129 14.97 -10.37 -17.76
C GLU A 129 13.58 -9.78 -17.98
N ASP A 130 12.99 -9.29 -16.89
CA ASP A 130 11.71 -8.60 -16.92
C ASP A 130 11.91 -7.13 -16.52
N THR A 131 11.11 -6.24 -17.11
CA THR A 131 11.01 -4.85 -16.70
C THR A 131 9.56 -4.57 -16.35
N ILE A 132 9.31 -4.28 -15.07
CA ILE A 132 7.98 -3.84 -14.62
C ILE A 132 7.93 -2.33 -14.75
N THR A 133 7.01 -1.84 -15.58
CA THR A 133 6.78 -0.41 -15.75
C THR A 133 5.61 0.02 -14.86
N PHE A 134 5.90 0.87 -13.89
CA PHE A 134 4.90 1.49 -13.01
C PHE A 134 4.53 2.88 -13.52
N TYR A 135 3.23 3.13 -13.63
CA TYR A 135 2.68 4.47 -13.86
C TYR A 135 2.30 5.09 -12.52
N ILE A 136 2.90 6.23 -12.22
CA ILE A 136 2.72 6.98 -10.99
C ILE A 136 2.08 8.33 -11.34
N THR A 137 0.93 8.64 -10.73
CA THR A 137 0.29 9.96 -10.94
C THR A 137 1.05 11.06 -10.18
N ALA A 138 0.79 12.32 -10.49
CA ALA A 138 1.30 13.43 -9.70
C ALA A 138 0.80 13.34 -8.25
N ASN A 139 1.66 13.64 -7.29
CA ASN A 139 1.30 13.86 -5.90
C ASN A 139 1.11 15.36 -5.67
N GLU A 140 -0.15 15.82 -5.68
CA GLU A 140 -0.49 17.17 -5.26
C GLU A 140 -0.59 17.31 -3.73
N GLY A 141 -0.26 16.29 -2.93
CA GLY A 141 -0.32 16.27 -1.46
C GLY A 141 1.03 16.51 -0.77
N THR A 142 1.16 16.11 0.50
CA THR A 142 2.43 16.23 1.24
C THR A 142 3.39 15.11 0.90
N GLN A 143 3.01 13.88 1.20
CA GLN A 143 3.80 12.67 0.93
C GLN A 143 2.89 11.45 0.87
N ARG A 144 3.26 10.46 0.06
CA ARG A 144 2.63 9.13 0.03
C ARG A 144 3.66 8.04 -0.19
N TYR A 145 3.34 6.84 0.28
CA TYR A 145 4.19 5.65 0.14
C TYR A 145 3.36 4.44 -0.29
N ALA A 146 4.01 3.50 -0.98
CA ALA A 146 3.45 2.20 -1.29
C ALA A 146 4.52 1.13 -1.13
N THR A 147 4.13 -0.03 -0.61
CA THR A 147 4.94 -1.24 -0.63
C THR A 147 4.25 -2.23 -1.54
N VAL A 148 4.73 -2.31 -2.77
CA VAL A 148 4.28 -3.29 -3.76
C VAL A 148 4.92 -4.63 -3.44
N VAL A 149 4.16 -5.70 -3.51
CA VAL A 149 4.63 -7.06 -3.19
C VAL A 149 4.68 -7.88 -4.46
N LEU A 150 5.80 -8.56 -4.72
CA LEU A 150 5.88 -9.63 -5.70
C LEU A 150 5.63 -10.95 -5.00
N LYS A 151 4.66 -11.73 -5.47
CA LYS A 151 4.26 -12.99 -4.86
C LYS A 151 4.40 -14.17 -5.81
N ASP A 152 4.58 -15.37 -5.26
CA ASP A 152 4.52 -16.63 -6.01
C ASP A 152 3.08 -17.12 -6.22
N GLU A 153 2.93 -18.29 -6.86
CA GLU A 153 1.63 -18.92 -7.10
C GLU A 153 0.93 -19.42 -5.81
N GLN A 154 1.65 -19.48 -4.69
CA GLN A 154 1.16 -19.86 -3.37
C GLN A 154 0.92 -18.65 -2.45
N ASP A 155 0.95 -17.43 -2.99
CA ASP A 155 0.76 -16.15 -2.29
C ASP A 155 1.90 -15.78 -1.31
N ASN A 156 3.06 -16.43 -1.39
CA ASN A 156 4.22 -16.05 -0.58
C ASN A 156 4.93 -14.84 -1.16
N THR A 157 5.37 -13.93 -0.29
CA THR A 157 6.17 -12.76 -0.66
C THR A 157 7.58 -13.16 -1.13
N LEU A 158 7.88 -12.89 -2.39
CA LEU A 158 9.19 -13.09 -3.02
C LEU A 158 10.10 -11.86 -2.87
N GLN A 159 9.54 -10.68 -3.10
CA GLN A 159 10.24 -9.39 -3.01
C GLN A 159 9.25 -8.26 -2.73
N THR A 160 9.76 -7.12 -2.29
CA THR A 160 8.96 -5.90 -2.10
C THR A 160 9.62 -4.74 -2.83
N ILE A 161 8.80 -3.87 -3.42
CA ILE A 161 9.24 -2.63 -4.04
C ILE A 161 8.59 -1.47 -3.29
N ILE A 162 9.40 -0.57 -2.77
CA ILE A 162 8.97 0.59 -2.01
C ILE A 162 8.94 1.80 -2.94
N PHE A 163 7.81 2.50 -2.97
CA PHE A 163 7.68 3.80 -3.61
C PHE A 163 7.47 4.87 -2.54
N ARG A 164 8.21 5.97 -2.65
CA ARG A 164 8.01 7.19 -1.87
C ARG A 164 7.83 8.34 -2.84
N GLN A 165 6.77 9.10 -2.69
CA GLN A 165 6.53 10.27 -3.53
C GLN A 165 6.20 11.47 -2.65
N LEU A 166 7.10 12.44 -2.61
CA LEU A 166 6.82 13.76 -2.05
C LEU A 166 5.90 14.49 -3.02
N GLY A 167 4.98 15.30 -2.51
CA GLY A 167 4.17 16.17 -3.36
C GLY A 167 4.61 17.62 -3.32
N THR A 168 4.00 18.46 -4.17
CA THR A 168 4.21 19.91 -4.14
C THR A 168 3.38 20.50 -3.00
N CYS A 169 4.02 20.87 -1.90
CA CYS A 169 3.35 21.40 -0.72
C CYS A 169 3.90 22.78 -0.35
N THR A 170 3.02 23.73 -0.08
CA THR A 170 3.39 24.98 0.61
C THR A 170 3.48 24.68 2.10
N GLU A 171 4.63 24.95 2.73
CA GLU A 171 4.81 24.76 4.16
C GLU A 171 4.97 26.12 4.85
N VAL A 172 4.21 26.34 5.92
CA VAL A 172 4.24 27.57 6.71
C VAL A 172 4.24 27.29 8.20
N HIS A 173 4.79 28.22 8.97
CA HIS A 173 4.74 28.21 10.43
C HIS A 173 3.91 29.40 10.91
N VAL A 174 2.94 29.15 11.79
CA VAL A 174 2.10 30.18 12.39
C VAL A 174 2.49 30.34 13.86
N GLU A 175 3.16 31.45 14.18
CA GLU A 175 3.61 31.75 15.55
C GLU A 175 2.47 32.23 16.46
N THR A 176 1.50 32.96 15.89
CA THR A 176 0.38 33.58 16.62
C THR A 176 -0.96 33.13 16.04
N LYS A 177 -1.88 32.71 16.91
CA LYS A 177 -3.22 32.23 16.50
C LYS A 177 -3.98 33.33 15.75
N GLY A 178 -4.62 32.99 14.63
CA GLY A 178 -5.41 33.92 13.80
C GLY A 178 -4.61 34.66 12.74
N GLU A 179 -3.30 34.40 12.61
CA GLU A 179 -2.40 35.12 11.72
C GLU A 179 -2.06 34.33 10.43
N LEU A 180 -2.71 33.21 10.15
CA LEU A 180 -2.42 32.40 8.95
C LEU A 180 -2.58 33.21 7.65
N GLU A 181 -3.56 34.12 7.58
CA GLU A 181 -3.75 35.03 6.44
C GLU A 181 -2.51 35.91 6.21
N ASN A 182 -1.95 36.48 7.29
CA ASN A 182 -0.76 37.33 7.22
C ASN A 182 0.50 36.52 6.88
N VAL A 183 0.62 35.29 7.40
CA VAL A 183 1.71 34.37 7.05
C VAL A 183 1.69 34.01 5.56
N LEU A 184 0.50 33.94 4.96
CA LEU A 184 0.31 33.64 3.54
C LEU A 184 0.21 34.88 2.64
N ALA A 185 0.44 36.10 3.15
CA ALA A 185 0.17 37.33 2.41
C ALA A 185 0.97 37.47 1.09
N ASP A 186 2.20 36.94 1.05
CA ASP A 186 3.05 36.95 -0.15
C ASP A 186 2.82 35.73 -1.07
N TYR A 187 1.90 34.84 -0.70
CA TYR A 187 1.53 33.66 -1.49
C TYR A 187 0.24 33.91 -2.28
N ASP A 188 0.13 33.27 -3.45
CA ASP A 188 -1.15 33.12 -4.14
C ASP A 188 -1.99 32.01 -3.48
N TYR A 189 -2.44 32.26 -2.24
CA TYR A 189 -3.12 31.25 -1.42
C TYR A 189 -4.42 30.72 -2.04
N ALA A 190 -5.03 31.45 -2.98
CA ALA A 190 -6.19 30.99 -3.71
C ALA A 190 -5.88 29.76 -4.59
N ASN A 191 -4.64 29.64 -5.07
CA ASN A 191 -4.15 28.56 -5.94
C ASN A 191 -3.35 27.48 -5.21
N ILE A 192 -3.14 27.61 -3.89
CA ILE A 192 -2.49 26.56 -3.09
C ILE A 192 -3.38 25.31 -3.08
N LYS A 193 -2.81 24.17 -3.50
CA LYS A 193 -3.48 22.86 -3.52
C LYS A 193 -3.13 21.98 -2.33
N SER A 194 -1.92 22.13 -1.77
CA SER A 194 -1.48 21.44 -0.57
C SER A 194 -0.77 22.41 0.36
N LEU A 195 -1.19 22.39 1.62
CA LEU A 195 -0.66 23.24 2.67
C LEU A 195 -0.29 22.39 3.87
N LYS A 196 0.95 22.53 4.34
CA LYS A 196 1.39 22.05 5.64
C LYS A 196 1.52 23.26 6.58
N ILE A 197 0.90 23.15 7.74
CA ILE A 197 0.93 24.19 8.76
C ILE A 197 1.54 23.61 10.03
N THR A 198 2.49 24.33 10.59
CA THR A 198 3.08 24.03 11.92
C THR A 198 2.80 25.20 12.87
N GLY A 199 2.89 24.98 14.19
CA GLY A 199 2.71 26.04 15.19
C GLY A 199 1.32 26.06 15.80
N VAL A 200 0.61 27.18 15.73
CA VAL A 200 -0.70 27.36 16.40
C VAL A 200 -1.79 27.85 15.44
N LEU A 201 -3.03 27.41 15.67
CA LEU A 201 -4.22 27.88 14.93
C LEU A 201 -5.40 28.14 15.89
N ASN A 202 -6.35 28.95 15.44
CA ASN A 202 -7.68 29.12 16.07
C ASN A 202 -8.78 29.20 15.00
N ASP A 203 -10.03 29.43 15.45
CA ASP A 203 -11.22 29.52 14.59
C ASP A 203 -11.08 30.49 13.41
N ILE A 204 -10.32 31.58 13.55
CA ILE A 204 -10.10 32.57 12.49
C ILE A 204 -9.29 31.94 11.35
N ASP A 205 -8.24 31.18 11.67
CA ASP A 205 -7.40 30.53 10.65
C ASP A 205 -8.17 29.46 9.86
N PHE A 206 -8.98 28.65 10.54
CA PHE A 206 -9.85 27.67 9.88
C PHE A 206 -10.90 28.34 9.00
N LEU A 207 -11.47 29.47 9.47
CA LEU A 207 -12.41 30.27 8.68
C LEU A 207 -11.74 30.87 7.44
N PHE A 208 -10.50 31.35 7.57
CA PHE A 208 -9.70 31.84 6.45
C PHE A 208 -9.48 30.73 5.41
N MET A 209 -8.97 29.55 5.82
CA MET A 209 -8.78 28.41 4.91
C MET A 209 -10.09 28.05 4.18
N HIS A 210 -11.21 28.00 4.91
CA HIS A 210 -12.51 27.67 4.34
C HIS A 210 -13.00 28.68 3.29
N ARG A 211 -12.75 29.97 3.50
CA ARG A 211 -13.29 31.05 2.64
C ARG A 211 -12.35 31.46 1.51
N MET A 212 -11.05 31.41 1.76
CA MET A 212 -10.04 32.07 0.92
C MET A 212 -9.19 31.10 0.12
N MET A 213 -9.25 29.79 0.41
CA MET A 213 -8.42 28.78 -0.23
C MET A 213 -9.27 27.73 -1.00
N PRO A 214 -9.95 28.11 -2.10
CA PRO A 214 -10.91 27.26 -2.81
C PRO A 214 -10.27 26.05 -3.50
N HIS A 215 -8.95 26.06 -3.71
CA HIS A 215 -8.21 24.98 -4.36
C HIS A 215 -7.44 24.08 -3.40
N LEU A 216 -7.50 24.35 -2.08
CA LEU A 216 -6.80 23.55 -1.08
C LEU A 216 -7.43 22.15 -0.99
N ARG A 217 -6.71 21.13 -1.45
CA ARG A 217 -7.14 19.72 -1.48
C ARG A 217 -6.52 18.90 -0.36
N ASN A 218 -5.29 19.22 0.02
CA ASN A 218 -4.52 18.45 0.99
C ASN A 218 -4.07 19.39 2.11
N LEU A 219 -4.41 19.04 3.35
CA LEU A 219 -4.05 19.84 4.51
C LEU A 219 -3.31 18.99 5.52
N ASP A 220 -2.10 19.38 5.87
CA ASP A 220 -1.34 18.77 6.96
C ASP A 220 -1.27 19.75 8.13
N ILE A 221 -1.96 19.38 9.21
CA ILE A 221 -1.94 20.10 10.49
C ILE A 221 -1.43 19.19 11.61
N SER A 222 -0.66 18.14 11.28
CA SER A 222 -0.15 17.17 12.24
C SER A 222 0.75 17.79 13.32
N GLU A 223 1.45 18.88 12.96
CA GLU A 223 2.36 19.63 13.84
C GLU A 223 1.73 20.92 14.38
N VAL A 224 0.40 21.08 14.28
CA VAL A 224 -0.33 22.17 14.94
C VAL A 224 -0.63 21.79 16.38
N ASN A 225 -0.23 22.64 17.32
CA ASN A 225 -0.49 22.45 18.74
C ASN A 225 -1.95 22.81 19.09
N ILE A 226 -2.85 21.84 18.89
CA ILE A 226 -4.27 21.97 19.17
C ILE A 226 -4.84 20.65 19.72
N SER A 227 -5.60 20.73 20.82
CA SER A 227 -6.21 19.54 21.44
C SER A 227 -7.61 19.24 20.93
N ASN A 228 -8.29 20.23 20.35
CA ASN A 228 -9.61 20.09 19.75
C ASN A 228 -9.73 21.02 18.55
N LEU A 229 -10.19 20.49 17.41
CA LEU A 229 -10.53 21.34 16.28
C LEU A 229 -11.73 22.23 16.63
N PRO A 230 -11.80 23.45 16.07
CA PRO A 230 -13.00 24.27 16.18
C PRO A 230 -14.24 23.52 15.70
N ALA A 231 -15.36 23.75 16.39
CA ALA A 231 -16.65 23.19 15.98
C ALA A 231 -16.92 23.59 14.52
N GLN A 232 -17.32 22.62 13.68
CA GLN A 232 -17.61 22.85 12.26
C GLN A 232 -16.41 23.38 11.43
N SER A 233 -15.17 23.22 11.88
CA SER A 233 -13.96 23.68 11.18
C SER A 233 -13.88 23.26 9.70
N PHE A 234 -14.44 22.11 9.33
CA PHE A 234 -14.51 21.64 7.94
C PHE A 234 -15.95 21.33 7.47
N TYR A 235 -16.95 21.94 8.11
CA TYR A 235 -18.36 21.81 7.72
C TYR A 235 -18.56 22.29 6.29
N LYS A 236 -19.19 21.46 5.45
CA LYS A 236 -19.40 21.70 4.02
C LYS A 236 -18.11 22.03 3.26
N SER A 237 -16.95 21.58 3.76
CA SER A 237 -15.68 21.78 3.07
C SER A 237 -15.75 21.19 1.66
N SER A 238 -15.65 22.07 0.66
CA SER A 238 -15.93 21.71 -0.73
C SER A 238 -14.70 21.29 -1.52
N ASN A 239 -13.52 21.43 -0.92
CA ASN A 239 -12.23 21.35 -1.61
C ASN A 239 -11.26 20.38 -0.94
N ILE A 240 -11.21 20.30 0.39
CA ILE A 240 -10.29 19.41 1.11
C ILE A 240 -10.72 17.95 0.88
N GLN A 241 -9.78 17.17 0.35
CA GLN A 241 -9.90 15.75 0.00
C GLN A 241 -9.10 14.87 0.96
N THR A 242 -7.97 15.36 1.47
CA THR A 242 -7.17 14.65 2.48
C THR A 242 -6.76 15.62 3.59
N ILE A 243 -6.69 15.10 4.82
CA ILE A 243 -6.22 15.84 5.98
C ILE A 243 -5.37 14.95 6.87
N ILE A 244 -4.23 15.46 7.35
CA ILE A 244 -3.42 14.83 8.39
C ILE A 244 -3.66 15.59 9.69
N LEU A 245 -4.19 14.89 10.69
CA LEU A 245 -4.61 15.45 11.96
C LEU A 245 -3.47 15.44 13.00
N PRO A 246 -3.45 16.40 13.95
CA PRO A 246 -2.52 16.35 15.07
C PRO A 246 -2.81 15.17 16.00
N THR A 247 -1.76 14.52 16.47
CA THR A 247 -1.85 13.41 17.45
C THR A 247 -2.30 13.88 18.84
N THR A 248 -2.33 15.20 19.08
CA THR A 248 -2.84 15.83 20.30
C THR A 248 -4.36 15.90 20.38
N LEU A 249 -5.08 15.55 19.30
CA LEU A 249 -6.54 15.55 19.31
C LEU A 249 -7.10 14.45 20.20
N THR A 250 -8.08 14.81 21.04
CA THR A 250 -8.82 13.89 21.90
C THR A 250 -10.21 13.56 21.36
N ALA A 251 -10.71 14.31 20.38
CA ALA A 251 -12.02 14.10 19.78
C ALA A 251 -12.06 14.58 18.32
N ILE A 252 -12.90 13.94 17.51
CA ILE A 252 -13.43 14.54 16.28
C ILE A 252 -14.79 15.14 16.61
N GLY A 253 -14.80 16.47 16.79
CA GLY A 253 -15.95 17.21 17.29
C GLY A 253 -17.19 17.16 16.38
N ALA A 254 -18.34 17.50 16.95
CA ALA A 254 -19.62 17.44 16.28
C ALA A 254 -19.62 18.27 14.99
N ASN A 255 -20.14 17.67 13.91
CA ASN A 255 -20.22 18.28 12.58
C ASN A 255 -18.88 18.72 11.95
N THR A 256 -17.72 18.35 12.51
CA THR A 256 -16.39 18.80 12.04
C THR A 256 -16.23 18.66 10.53
N PHE A 257 -16.56 17.51 9.96
CA PHE A 257 -16.46 17.21 8.52
C PHE A 257 -17.84 17.02 7.85
N ASN A 258 -18.96 17.36 8.50
CA ASN A 258 -20.29 17.13 7.91
C ASN A 258 -20.42 17.80 6.53
N GLN A 259 -20.86 17.04 5.52
CA GLN A 259 -20.94 17.43 4.10
C GLN A 259 -19.59 17.80 3.46
N SER A 260 -18.47 17.34 4.00
CA SER A 260 -17.14 17.52 3.41
C SER A 260 -16.92 16.66 2.16
N ARG A 261 -15.99 17.09 1.29
CA ARG A 261 -15.45 16.32 0.15
C ARG A 261 -14.27 15.41 0.49
N LEU A 262 -14.00 15.21 1.78
CA LEU A 262 -12.95 14.31 2.26
C LEU A 262 -13.08 12.92 1.63
N GLN A 263 -11.98 12.39 1.12
CA GLN A 263 -11.88 11.08 0.47
C GLN A 263 -11.30 10.02 1.40
N ALA A 264 -10.30 10.41 2.19
CA ALA A 264 -9.64 9.54 3.16
C ALA A 264 -9.28 10.32 4.42
N ILE A 265 -9.31 9.63 5.56
CA ILE A 265 -8.84 10.15 6.84
C ILE A 265 -8.26 9.03 7.70
N ILE A 266 -7.19 9.35 8.43
CA ILE A 266 -6.63 8.51 9.48
C ILE A 266 -6.94 9.19 10.82
N ILE A 267 -7.59 8.47 11.73
CA ILE A 267 -7.93 8.97 13.06
C ILE A 267 -6.73 8.74 14.00
N PRO A 268 -6.19 9.81 14.63
CA PRO A 268 -5.05 9.68 15.55
C PRO A 268 -5.37 8.84 16.80
N PRO A 269 -4.35 8.27 17.47
CA PRO A 269 -4.53 7.24 18.49
C PRO A 269 -5.18 7.79 19.76
N ASN A 270 -4.97 9.08 20.07
CA ASN A 270 -5.51 9.71 21.27
C ASN A 270 -6.97 10.18 21.13
N VAL A 271 -7.59 10.03 19.95
CA VAL A 271 -9.00 10.36 19.77
C VAL A 271 -9.85 9.34 20.53
N GLU A 272 -10.57 9.81 21.55
CA GLU A 272 -11.48 9.01 22.38
C GLU A 272 -12.90 8.99 21.81
N THR A 273 -13.30 10.03 21.08
CA THR A 273 -14.68 10.16 20.58
C THR A 273 -14.74 10.69 19.14
N ILE A 274 -15.62 10.08 18.34
CA ILE A 274 -16.13 10.69 17.11
C ILE A 274 -17.55 11.16 17.44
N GLU A 275 -17.76 12.47 17.49
CA GLU A 275 -19.02 13.04 17.97
C GLU A 275 -20.13 13.05 16.92
N THR A 276 -21.32 13.51 17.35
CA THR A 276 -22.54 13.55 16.54
C THR A 276 -22.31 14.22 15.18
N SER A 277 -22.71 13.51 14.12
CA SER A 277 -22.62 13.97 12.74
C SER A 277 -21.21 14.36 12.27
N ALA A 278 -20.13 13.94 12.95
CA ALA A 278 -18.76 14.34 12.62
C ALA A 278 -18.40 14.21 11.12
N PHE A 279 -18.83 13.14 10.45
CA PHE A 279 -18.62 12.86 9.03
C PHE A 279 -19.94 12.69 8.25
N GLN A 280 -21.06 13.19 8.77
CA GLN A 280 -22.36 13.00 8.15
C GLN A 280 -22.35 13.51 6.70
N ASN A 281 -22.90 12.74 5.75
CA ASN A 281 -22.93 13.08 4.33
C ASN A 281 -21.55 13.37 3.69
N CYS A 282 -20.44 12.85 4.23
CA CYS A 282 -19.15 12.81 3.51
C CYS A 282 -19.24 11.81 2.36
N ARG A 283 -19.91 12.20 1.27
CA ARG A 283 -20.24 11.29 0.15
C ARG A 283 -19.03 10.87 -0.66
N SER A 284 -17.91 11.58 -0.55
CA SER A 284 -16.64 11.23 -1.21
C SER A 284 -15.75 10.33 -0.36
N LEU A 285 -16.08 10.13 0.93
CA LEU A 285 -15.25 9.37 1.86
C LEU A 285 -15.30 7.89 1.47
N THR A 286 -14.20 7.38 0.94
CA THR A 286 -14.05 5.98 0.54
C THR A 286 -13.31 5.17 1.59
N ASN A 287 -12.40 5.82 2.33
CA ASN A 287 -11.54 5.16 3.31
C ASN A 287 -11.50 5.92 4.64
N ILE A 288 -11.62 5.18 5.73
CA ILE A 288 -11.30 5.66 7.07
C ILE A 288 -10.54 4.56 7.80
N SER A 289 -9.43 4.94 8.42
CA SER A 289 -8.62 4.04 9.23
C SER A 289 -8.27 4.70 10.56
N PHE A 290 -7.82 3.89 11.51
CA PHE A 290 -7.40 4.32 12.83
C PHE A 290 -5.91 3.99 12.98
N GLU A 291 -5.14 4.86 13.61
CA GLU A 291 -3.76 4.51 13.96
C GLU A 291 -3.72 3.38 14.99
N ASP A 292 -2.61 2.65 15.02
CA ASP A 292 -2.36 1.57 15.98
C ASP A 292 -2.56 2.07 17.42
N ASN A 293 -3.10 1.21 18.29
CA ASN A 293 -3.41 1.52 19.69
C ASN A 293 -4.42 2.67 19.85
N SER A 294 -5.43 2.72 18.97
CA SER A 294 -6.52 3.69 19.07
C SER A 294 -7.25 3.63 20.42
N ASN A 295 -7.45 4.80 21.04
CA ASN A 295 -8.22 4.98 22.27
C ASN A 295 -9.71 5.25 22.02
N LEU A 296 -10.20 5.08 20.79
CA LEU A 296 -11.56 5.43 20.42
C LEU A 296 -12.58 4.63 21.23
N LYS A 297 -13.38 5.32 22.05
CA LYS A 297 -14.41 4.73 22.90
C LYS A 297 -15.79 4.73 22.28
N SER A 298 -16.13 5.76 21.50
CA SER A 298 -17.48 5.88 20.97
C SER A 298 -17.53 6.49 19.58
N ILE A 299 -18.39 5.90 18.76
CA ILE A 299 -18.83 6.45 17.47
C ILE A 299 -20.23 7.04 17.68
N GLY A 300 -20.33 8.36 17.60
CA GLY A 300 -21.53 9.11 17.94
C GLY A 300 -22.66 9.01 16.91
N ASP A 301 -23.81 9.57 17.29
CA ASP A 301 -25.03 9.55 16.50
C ASP A 301 -24.83 10.19 15.12
N PHE A 302 -25.35 9.56 14.07
CA PHE A 302 -25.24 10.03 12.69
C PHE A 302 -23.82 10.27 12.16
N SER A 303 -22.77 9.85 12.89
CA SER A 303 -21.37 10.19 12.62
C SER A 303 -20.93 9.94 11.18
N PHE A 304 -21.32 8.81 10.57
CA PHE A 304 -21.06 8.46 9.17
C PHE A 304 -22.34 8.34 8.33
N SER A 305 -23.47 8.85 8.83
CA SER A 305 -24.76 8.73 8.13
C SER A 305 -24.68 9.37 6.76
N GLY A 306 -24.96 8.61 5.70
CA GLY A 306 -24.93 9.08 4.31
C GLY A 306 -23.53 9.15 3.69
N CYS A 307 -22.52 8.52 4.28
CA CYS A 307 -21.23 8.25 3.63
C CYS A 307 -21.39 7.18 2.54
N THR A 308 -21.95 7.58 1.40
CA THR A 308 -22.39 6.64 0.35
C THR A 308 -21.25 5.94 -0.40
N SER A 309 -20.01 6.44 -0.30
CA SER A 309 -18.85 5.84 -0.97
C SER A 309 -17.94 5.05 -0.03
N LEU A 310 -18.25 5.00 1.27
CA LEU A 310 -17.46 4.25 2.23
C LEU A 310 -17.62 2.75 1.95
N VAL A 311 -16.52 2.06 1.64
CA VAL A 311 -16.54 0.66 1.20
C VAL A 311 -16.30 -0.31 2.35
N SER A 312 -15.36 0.02 3.24
CA SER A 312 -14.98 -0.80 4.37
C SER A 312 -14.61 0.06 5.56
N ILE A 313 -14.79 -0.49 6.76
CA ILE A 313 -14.26 0.10 7.99
C ILE A 313 -13.94 -1.01 8.99
N GLU A 314 -12.76 -0.92 9.59
CA GLU A 314 -12.34 -1.75 10.72
C GLU A 314 -12.51 -0.95 12.01
N ILE A 315 -13.38 -1.42 12.89
CA ILE A 315 -13.68 -0.77 14.16
C ILE A 315 -12.63 -1.18 15.21
N PRO A 316 -11.94 -0.23 15.87
CA PRO A 316 -10.95 -0.54 16.91
C PRO A 316 -11.53 -1.30 18.11
N THR A 317 -10.67 -2.10 18.77
CA THR A 317 -11.06 -2.95 19.92
C THR A 317 -11.61 -2.11 21.07
N SER A 318 -11.12 -0.88 21.21
CA SER A 318 -11.46 0.06 22.27
C SER A 318 -12.88 0.64 22.16
N VAL A 319 -13.56 0.48 21.01
CA VAL A 319 -14.90 1.04 20.79
C VAL A 319 -15.93 0.28 21.63
N GLU A 320 -16.63 1.01 22.49
CA GLU A 320 -17.62 0.49 23.42
C GLU A 320 -19.06 0.64 22.87
N ILE A 321 -19.30 1.71 22.10
CA ILE A 321 -20.64 2.09 21.62
C ILE A 321 -20.62 2.58 20.16
N ILE A 322 -21.55 2.05 19.36
CA ILE A 322 -21.94 2.59 18.05
C ILE A 322 -23.31 3.27 18.18
N GLY A 323 -23.34 4.57 17.92
CA GLY A 323 -24.47 5.47 18.13
C GLY A 323 -25.64 5.31 17.17
N ASN A 324 -26.72 6.03 17.44
CA ASN A 324 -27.95 5.99 16.65
C ASN A 324 -27.67 6.41 15.22
N SER A 325 -28.11 5.61 14.25
CA SER A 325 -27.92 5.89 12.82
C SER A 325 -26.46 6.17 12.42
N ALA A 326 -25.46 5.70 13.16
CA ALA A 326 -24.06 6.03 12.94
C ALA A 326 -23.60 5.80 11.49
N PHE A 327 -23.96 4.66 10.89
CA PHE A 327 -23.64 4.28 9.50
C PHE A 327 -24.88 4.24 8.60
N LYS A 328 -25.96 4.94 8.96
CA LYS A 328 -27.20 4.92 8.20
C LYS A 328 -26.98 5.34 6.75
N ASN A 329 -27.50 4.55 5.80
CA ASN A 329 -27.36 4.75 4.34
C ASN A 329 -25.90 4.82 3.85
N CYS A 330 -24.96 4.11 4.48
CA CYS A 330 -23.66 3.79 3.89
C CYS A 330 -23.84 2.70 2.81
N ILE A 331 -24.40 3.08 1.66
CA ILE A 331 -24.88 2.13 0.64
C ILE A 331 -23.79 1.28 -0.02
N SER A 332 -22.54 1.73 0.01
CA SER A 332 -21.38 1.01 -0.55
C SER A 332 -20.60 0.23 0.49
N LEU A 333 -20.99 0.28 1.77
CA LEU A 333 -20.29 -0.42 2.85
C LEU A 333 -20.50 -1.92 2.68
N VAL A 334 -19.47 -2.62 2.23
CA VAL A 334 -19.46 -4.08 2.02
C VAL A 334 -19.03 -4.80 3.29
N ASP A 335 -17.98 -4.28 3.93
CA ASP A 335 -17.29 -4.91 5.05
C ASP A 335 -17.22 -3.99 6.28
N ASN A 336 -17.76 -4.48 7.39
CA ASN A 336 -17.59 -3.88 8.70
C ASN A 336 -16.98 -4.93 9.62
N THR A 337 -15.72 -4.75 9.98
CA THR A 337 -14.99 -5.69 10.83
C THR A 337 -14.71 -5.09 12.19
N PHE A 338 -14.50 -5.96 13.17
CA PHE A 338 -14.03 -5.60 14.50
C PHE A 338 -12.68 -6.28 14.70
N THR A 339 -11.75 -5.55 15.28
CA THR A 339 -10.48 -6.13 15.74
C THR A 339 -10.75 -7.15 16.86
N GLN A 340 -9.88 -8.16 17.00
CA GLN A 340 -10.03 -9.23 17.99
C GLN A 340 -10.15 -8.67 19.41
N GLU A 341 -10.94 -9.30 20.27
CA GLU A 341 -11.17 -8.86 21.66
C GLU A 341 -11.89 -7.49 21.77
N SER A 342 -12.87 -7.24 20.91
CA SER A 342 -13.66 -6.00 20.93
C SER A 342 -14.36 -5.73 22.27
N CYS A 343 -14.27 -4.48 22.75
CA CYS A 343 -14.99 -3.94 23.91
C CYS A 343 -16.43 -3.50 23.58
N LEU A 344 -16.90 -3.73 22.35
CA LEU A 344 -18.21 -3.25 21.90
C LEU A 344 -19.34 -3.91 22.69
N HIS A 345 -20.06 -3.14 23.49
CA HIS A 345 -21.17 -3.67 24.29
C HIS A 345 -22.54 -3.20 23.77
N ARG A 346 -22.61 -2.19 22.88
CA ARG A 346 -23.88 -1.67 22.37
C ARG A 346 -23.82 -1.16 20.93
N ILE A 347 -24.75 -1.63 20.11
CA ILE A 347 -25.10 -1.09 18.79
C ILE A 347 -26.48 -0.45 18.91
N GLN A 348 -26.62 0.85 18.64
CA GLN A 348 -27.87 1.59 18.87
C GLN A 348 -28.86 1.54 17.69
N ASP A 349 -30.00 2.22 17.85
CA ASP A 349 -31.11 2.17 16.92
C ASP A 349 -30.70 2.67 15.53
N HIS A 350 -31.16 1.96 14.50
CA HIS A 350 -30.89 2.29 13.10
C HIS A 350 -29.40 2.41 12.71
N ALA A 351 -28.46 1.92 13.54
CA ALA A 351 -27.02 2.14 13.38
C ALA A 351 -26.51 1.86 11.96
N TYR A 352 -26.97 0.81 11.30
CA TYR A 352 -26.62 0.40 9.94
C TYR A 352 -27.84 0.40 9.00
N GLU A 353 -28.91 1.14 9.32
CA GLU A 353 -30.12 1.15 8.48
C GLU A 353 -29.78 1.56 7.05
N GLY A 354 -30.13 0.74 6.06
CA GLY A 354 -29.94 1.05 4.64
C GLY A 354 -28.54 0.80 4.09
N CYS A 355 -27.67 0.10 4.82
CA CYS A 355 -26.39 -0.41 4.28
C CYS A 355 -26.64 -1.58 3.33
N VAL A 356 -27.10 -1.29 2.11
CA VAL A 356 -27.57 -2.30 1.16
C VAL A 356 -26.48 -3.23 0.65
N ALA A 357 -25.23 -2.77 0.58
CA ALA A 357 -24.08 -3.57 0.15
C ALA A 357 -23.49 -4.46 1.26
N LEU A 358 -23.84 -4.20 2.53
CA LEU A 358 -23.26 -4.90 3.68
C LEU A 358 -23.61 -6.38 3.58
N SER A 359 -22.59 -7.21 3.37
CA SER A 359 -22.78 -8.63 3.08
C SER A 359 -22.44 -9.52 4.28
N THR A 360 -21.48 -9.09 5.08
CA THR A 360 -21.02 -9.78 6.30
C THR A 360 -20.74 -8.76 7.41
N ILE A 361 -21.12 -9.12 8.63
CA ILE A 361 -20.71 -8.45 9.86
C ILE A 361 -20.66 -9.51 10.96
N THR A 362 -19.50 -9.67 11.58
CA THR A 362 -19.33 -10.54 12.75
C THR A 362 -19.60 -9.70 13.98
N ILE A 363 -20.67 -9.98 14.71
CA ILE A 363 -21.01 -9.23 15.92
C ILE A 363 -20.14 -9.78 17.06
N PRO A 364 -19.32 -8.96 17.72
CA PRO A 364 -18.49 -9.43 18.82
C PRO A 364 -19.34 -10.03 19.95
N ALA A 365 -18.84 -11.10 20.58
CA ALA A 365 -19.50 -11.75 21.72
C ALA A 365 -19.74 -10.81 22.92
N SER A 366 -19.01 -9.70 23.00
CA SER A 366 -19.16 -8.65 24.01
C SER A 366 -20.43 -7.81 23.86
N VAL A 367 -21.11 -7.86 22.69
CA VAL A 367 -22.30 -7.05 22.42
C VAL A 367 -23.48 -7.51 23.27
N GLN A 368 -23.96 -6.62 24.14
CA GLN A 368 -25.07 -6.90 25.06
C GLN A 368 -26.42 -6.41 24.54
N ALA A 369 -26.41 -5.41 23.65
CA ALA A 369 -27.64 -4.81 23.12
C ALA A 369 -27.48 -4.37 21.66
N ILE A 370 -28.48 -4.75 20.85
CA ILE A 370 -28.66 -4.31 19.46
C ILE A 370 -29.99 -3.54 19.40
N GLY A 371 -29.91 -2.29 18.96
CA GLY A 371 -31.03 -1.36 18.91
C GLY A 371 -32.09 -1.71 17.86
N LEU A 372 -33.24 -1.05 17.99
CA LEU A 372 -34.36 -1.21 17.07
C LEU A 372 -33.91 -0.89 15.64
N ALA A 373 -34.24 -1.79 14.71
CA ALA A 373 -33.97 -1.61 13.28
C ALA A 373 -32.49 -1.34 12.95
N ALA A 374 -31.53 -1.74 13.80
CA ALA A 374 -30.10 -1.52 13.61
C ALA A 374 -29.62 -1.94 12.20
N PHE A 375 -30.12 -3.06 11.67
CA PHE A 375 -29.77 -3.59 10.34
C PHE A 375 -30.94 -3.55 9.34
N LYS A 376 -31.93 -2.67 9.55
CA LYS A 376 -33.08 -2.57 8.65
C LYS A 376 -32.63 -2.16 7.24
N LYS A 377 -33.15 -2.83 6.21
CA LYS A 377 -32.79 -2.61 4.79
C LYS A 377 -31.32 -2.96 4.43
N CYS A 378 -30.62 -3.77 5.22
CA CYS A 378 -29.37 -4.41 4.79
C CYS A 378 -29.67 -5.61 3.87
N ALA A 379 -29.89 -5.35 2.58
CA ALA A 379 -30.44 -6.34 1.64
C ALA A 379 -29.50 -7.53 1.36
N ASN A 380 -28.18 -7.33 1.44
CA ASN A 380 -27.17 -8.35 1.15
C ASN A 380 -26.67 -9.10 2.39
N LEU A 381 -27.15 -8.76 3.59
CA LEU A 381 -26.69 -9.36 4.84
C LEU A 381 -27.27 -10.77 4.97
N LYS A 382 -26.43 -11.79 4.71
CA LYS A 382 -26.89 -13.19 4.56
C LYS A 382 -27.07 -13.93 5.88
N GLU A 383 -26.31 -13.57 6.91
CA GLU A 383 -26.43 -14.07 8.29
C GLU A 383 -25.52 -13.20 9.17
N THR A 384 -25.98 -12.75 10.34
CA THR A 384 -25.09 -12.16 11.35
C THR A 384 -24.43 -13.31 12.09
N ALA A 385 -23.14 -13.56 11.86
CA ALA A 385 -22.38 -14.47 12.71
C ALA A 385 -22.14 -13.78 14.06
N VAL A 386 -22.51 -14.45 15.14
CA VAL A 386 -22.05 -14.10 16.50
C VAL A 386 -20.77 -14.89 16.71
N ASP A 387 -19.68 -14.21 17.10
CA ASP A 387 -18.41 -14.86 17.43
C ASP A 387 -18.52 -15.80 18.65
#